data_AF-A0A7Y4TSS8-F1
#
_entry.id   AF-A0A7Y4TSS8-F1
#
_cell.length_a   1.000
_cell.length_b   1.000
_cell.length_c   1.000
_cell.angle_alpha   90.00
_cell.angle_beta   90.00
_cell.angle_gamma   90.00
#
_symmetry.space_group_name_H-M   'P 1'
#
loop_
_entity.id
_entity.type
_entity.pdbx_description
1 polymer ?
#
loop_
_entity_poly.entity_id
_entity_poly.type
_entity_poly.pdbx_seq_one_letter_code
_entity_poly.pdbx_strand_id
1 'polypeptide(L)'
;MSGDEKNKLKNSIYKKVDQLDNEVFLQMVEEAVTAYSSPSQKDILDELTTEQIQRLQESVKQADEGKTIPDDEVRQKAKEWLSK
;
A
#
# COMPACT_ATOMS: atom_id res chain seq x y z
N MET A 1 -11.74 19.00 8.94
CA MET A 1 -12.22 18.32 10.17
C MET A 1 -12.14 19.28 11.33
N SER A 2 -13.23 19.44 12.08
CA SER A 2 -13.22 20.14 13.36
C SER A 2 -12.43 19.34 14.41
N GLY A 3 -11.96 19.99 15.48
CA GLY A 3 -11.25 19.32 16.58
C GLY A 3 -12.08 18.19 17.21
N ASP A 4 -13.40 18.34 17.25
CA ASP A 4 -14.33 17.37 17.84
C ASP A 4 -14.49 16.11 16.99
N GLU A 5 -14.51 16.24 15.67
CA GLU A 5 -14.56 15.09 14.76
C GLU A 5 -13.29 14.25 14.85
N LYS A 6 -12.13 14.90 14.97
CA LYS A 6 -10.84 14.23 15.16
C LYS A 6 -10.82 13.41 16.45
N ASN A 7 -11.31 13.98 17.54
CA ASN A 7 -11.35 13.30 18.84
C ASN A 7 -12.33 12.12 18.83
N LYS A 8 -13.51 12.27 18.19
CA LYS A 8 -14.45 11.17 17.99
C LYS A 8 -13.82 10.01 17.22
N LEU A 9 -13.08 10.30 16.14
CA LEU A 9 -12.43 9.28 15.33
C LEU A 9 -11.36 8.52 16.13
N LYS A 10 -10.50 9.23 16.86
CA LYS A 10 -9.48 8.62 17.73
C LYS A 10 -10.09 7.67 18.76
N ASN A 11 -11.14 8.11 19.46
CA ASN A 11 -11.81 7.29 20.46
C ASN A 11 -12.45 6.04 19.87
N SER A 12 -12.98 6.12 18.65
CA SER A 12 -13.52 4.96 17.93
C SER A 12 -12.42 3.95 17.58
N ILE A 13 -11.26 4.43 17.12
CA ILE A 13 -10.11 3.57 16.79
C ILE A 13 -9.60 2.86 18.05
N TYR A 14 -9.38 3.58 19.16
CA TYR A 14 -8.91 2.96 20.41
C TYR A 14 -9.83 1.82 20.86
N LYS A 15 -11.15 2.04 20.86
CA LYS A 15 -12.12 0.99 21.21
C LYS A 15 -12.05 -0.24 20.31
N LYS A 16 -11.78 -0.06 19.01
CA LYS A 16 -11.65 -1.17 18.07
C LYS A 16 -10.36 -1.94 18.31
N VAL A 17 -9.27 -1.23 18.63
CA VAL A 17 -7.98 -1.85 18.95
C VAL A 17 -8.07 -2.66 20.25
N ASP A 18 -8.73 -2.12 21.28
CA ASP A 18 -8.94 -2.81 22.56
C ASP A 18 -9.73 -4.13 22.45
N GLN A 19 -10.50 -4.30 21.37
CA GLN A 19 -11.29 -5.51 21.11
C GLN A 19 -10.52 -6.59 20.35
N LEU A 20 -9.28 -6.33 19.94
CA LEU A 20 -8.46 -7.25 19.18
C LEU A 20 -7.55 -8.04 20.12
N ASP A 21 -7.72 -9.36 20.14
CA ASP A 21 -6.85 -10.27 20.91
C ASP A 21 -5.75 -10.92 20.05
N ASN A 22 -5.74 -10.65 18.74
CA ASN A 22 -4.79 -11.24 17.80
C ASN A 22 -3.50 -10.40 17.72
N GLU A 23 -2.46 -10.89 18.37
CA GLU A 23 -1.12 -10.27 18.43
C GLU A 23 -0.53 -9.98 17.04
N VAL A 24 -0.65 -10.90 16.07
CA VAL A 24 -0.13 -10.70 14.71
C VAL A 24 -0.85 -9.53 14.04
N PHE A 25 -2.16 -9.44 14.22
CA PHE A 25 -2.93 -8.34 13.63
C PHE A 25 -2.62 -7.01 14.32
N LEU A 26 -2.43 -6.99 15.65
CA LEU A 26 -2.00 -5.80 16.38
C LEU A 26 -0.64 -5.30 15.89
N GLN A 27 0.29 -6.22 15.59
CA GLN A 27 1.60 -5.88 15.04
C GLN A 27 1.49 -5.28 13.62
N MET A 28 0.63 -5.81 12.75
CA MET A 28 0.35 -5.20 11.45
C MET A 28 -0.23 -3.79 11.58
N VAL A 29 -1.10 -3.55 12.57
CA VAL A 29 -1.66 -2.22 12.84
C VAL A 29 -0.58 -1.26 13.32
N GLU A 30 0.32 -1.71 14.19
CA GLU A 30 1.47 -0.92 14.67
C GLU A 30 2.38 -0.50 13.51
N GLU A 31 2.76 -1.44 12.64
CA GLU A 31 3.58 -1.17 11.45
C GLU A 31 2.91 -0.13 10.53
N ALA A 32 1.61 -0.31 10.24
CA ALA A 32 0.86 0.60 9.40
C ALA A 32 0.78 2.02 10.00
N VAL A 33 0.43 2.14 11.28
CA VAL A 33 0.35 3.43 11.96
C VAL A 33 1.72 4.10 12.04
N THR A 34 2.77 3.33 12.31
CA THR A 34 4.16 3.83 12.34
C THR A 34 4.53 4.43 10.98
N ALA A 35 4.22 3.74 9.89
CA ALA A 35 4.50 4.22 8.55
C ALA A 35 3.84 5.58 8.25
N TYR A 36 2.55 5.72 8.59
CA TYR A 36 1.83 6.99 8.40
C TYR A 36 2.20 8.09 9.40
N SER A 37 2.78 7.74 10.55
CA SER A 37 3.17 8.69 11.58
C SER A 37 4.55 9.32 11.34
N SER A 38 5.36 8.72 10.46
CA SER A 38 6.64 9.28 10.06
C SER A 38 6.44 10.42 9.04
N PRO A 39 6.79 11.67 9.35
CA PRO A 39 6.62 12.80 8.44
C PRO A 39 7.43 12.69 7.13
N SER A 40 8.37 11.75 7.07
CA SER A 40 9.28 11.53 5.95
C SER A 40 8.87 10.39 5.00
N GLN A 41 7.87 9.58 5.36
CA GLN A 41 7.35 8.56 4.44
C GLN A 41 6.23 9.18 3.60
N LYS A 42 6.63 9.74 2.46
CA LYS A 42 5.71 9.84 1.33
C LYS A 42 5.34 8.44 0.90
N ASP A 43 4.06 8.17 0.67
CA ASP A 43 3.67 6.92 0.04
C ASP A 43 4.36 6.90 -1.34
N ILE A 44 4.95 5.77 -1.74
CA ILE A 44 5.58 5.66 -3.07
C ILE A 44 4.53 5.97 -4.15
N LEU A 45 3.25 5.70 -3.85
CA LEU A 45 2.13 6.05 -4.71
C LEU A 45 1.91 7.57 -4.84
N ASP A 46 2.31 8.38 -3.85
CA ASP A 46 2.22 9.85 -3.92
C ASP A 46 3.23 10.45 -4.89
N GLU A 47 4.29 9.71 -5.24
CA GLU A 47 5.34 10.13 -6.17
C GLU A 47 5.08 9.68 -7.61
N LEU A 48 4.06 8.86 -7.85
CA LEU A 48 3.71 8.38 -9.18
C LEU A 48 2.93 9.44 -9.96
N THR A 49 3.25 9.58 -11.25
CA THR A 49 2.42 10.35 -12.18
C THR A 49 1.08 9.64 -12.41
N THR A 50 0.06 10.37 -12.86
CA THR A 50 -1.24 9.79 -13.22
C THR A 50 -1.12 8.61 -14.19
N GLU A 51 -0.21 8.70 -15.17
CA GLU A 51 0.06 7.63 -16.14
C GLU A 51 0.67 6.39 -15.47
N GLN A 52 1.58 6.59 -14.52
CA GLN A 52 2.18 5.49 -13.76
C GLN A 52 1.16 4.80 -12.84
N ILE A 53 0.28 5.57 -12.20
CA ILE A 53 -0.82 5.04 -11.38
C ILE A 53 -1.77 4.22 -12.26
N GLN A 54 -2.15 4.72 -13.42
CA GLN A 54 -3.04 4.01 -14.34
C GLN A 54 -2.43 2.71 -14.85
N ARG A 55 -1.14 2.72 -15.21
CA ARG A 55 -0.40 1.51 -15.60
C ARG A 55 -0.31 0.49 -14.47
N LEU A 56 -0.10 0.95 -13.22
CA LEU A 56 -0.07 0.08 -12.05
C LEU A 56 -1.43 -0.60 -11.83
N GLN A 57 -2.52 0.17 -11.86
CA GLN A 57 -3.88 -0.37 -11.72
C GLN A 57 -4.20 -1.40 -12.82
N GLU A 58 -3.81 -1.11 -14.06
CA GLU A 58 -3.99 -2.04 -15.17
C GLU A 58 -3.16 -3.33 -14.98
N SER A 59 -1.92 -3.21 -14.48
CA SER A 59 -1.06 -4.37 -14.21
C SER A 59 -1.62 -5.26 -13.12
N VAL A 60 -2.18 -4.68 -12.05
CA VAL A 60 -2.88 -5.42 -10.98
C VAL A 60 -4.08 -6.18 -11.56
N LYS A 61 -4.91 -5.51 -12.36
CA LYS A 61 -6.07 -6.14 -13.02
C LYS A 61 -5.66 -7.29 -13.94
N GLN A 62 -4.59 -7.12 -14.73
CA GLN A 62 -4.10 -8.19 -15.60
C GLN A 62 -3.62 -9.41 -14.80
N ALA A 63 -2.97 -9.20 -13.65
CA ALA A 63 -2.56 -10.27 -12.76
C ALA A 63 -3.76 -11.03 -12.18
N ASP A 64 -4.79 -10.31 -11.72
CA ASP A 64 -6.04 -10.91 -11.19
C ASP A 64 -6.78 -11.73 -12.27
N GLU A 65 -6.71 -11.29 -13.53
CA GLU A 65 -7.27 -11.99 -14.68
C GLU A 65 -6.38 -13.15 -15.19
N GLY A 66 -5.24 -13.43 -14.53
CA GLY A 66 -4.28 -14.46 -14.94
C GLY A 66 -3.52 -14.13 -16.24
N LYS A 67 -3.57 -12.88 -16.70
CA LYS A 67 -2.88 -12.38 -17.90
C LYS A 67 -1.44 -12.00 -17.55
N THR A 68 -0.68 -12.98 -17.08
CA THR A 68 0.73 -12.85 -16.75
C THR A 68 1.61 -13.47 -17.84
N ILE A 69 2.88 -13.07 -17.89
CA ILE A 69 3.88 -13.71 -18.76
C ILE A 69 4.72 -14.72 -17.97
N PRO A 70 5.28 -15.75 -18.63
CA PRO A 70 6.20 -16.69 -17.99
C PRO A 70 7.45 -15.99 -17.43
N ASP A 71 8.01 -16.55 -16.37
CA ASP A 71 9.21 -16.04 -15.68
C ASP A 71 10.43 -15.85 -16.62
N ASP A 72 10.60 -16.74 -17.60
CA ASP A 72 11.64 -16.60 -18.62
C ASP A 72 11.47 -15.35 -19.50
N GLU A 73 10.23 -15.00 -19.85
CA GLU A 73 9.94 -13.78 -20.59
C GLU A 73 10.14 -12.53 -19.72
N VAL A 74 9.84 -12.59 -18.42
CA VAL A 74 10.13 -11.50 -17.48
C VAL A 74 11.64 -11.24 -17.44
N ARG A 75 12.44 -12.29 -17.28
CA ARG A 75 13.91 -12.18 -17.26
C ARG A 75 14.47 -11.57 -18.55
N GLN A 76 13.93 -11.95 -19.69
CA GLN A 76 14.35 -11.39 -20.98
C GLN A 76 14.02 -9.90 -21.07
N LYS A 77 12.78 -9.50 -20.78
CA LYS A 77 12.36 -8.10 -20.81
C LYS A 77 13.14 -7.24 -19.82
N ALA A 78 13.44 -7.77 -18.64
CA ALA A 78 14.26 -7.08 -17.64
C ALA A 78 15.69 -6.81 -18.14
N LYS A 79 16.32 -7.78 -18.82
CA LYS A 79 17.63 -7.58 -19.46
C LYS A 79 17.58 -6.49 -20.52
N GLU A 80 16.55 -6.49 -21.36
CA GLU A 80 16.37 -5.48 -22.40
C GLU A 80 16.23 -4.06 -21.81
N TRP A 81 15.48 -3.90 -20.70
CA TRP A 81 15.35 -2.62 -20.01
C TRP A 81 16.63 -2.13 -19.34
N LEU A 82 17.40 -3.02 -18.72
CA LEU A 82 18.66 -2.69 -18.07
C LEU A 82 19.81 -2.43 -19.06
N SER A 83 19.64 -2.84 -20.32
CA SER A 83 20.61 -2.60 -21.40
C SER A 83 20.35 -1.31 -22.20
N LYS A 84 19.29 -0.57 -21.89
CA LYS A 84 18.99 0.76 -22.43
C LYS A 84 19.48 1.85 -21.51
#